data_AF-A0A5E4II51-F1
#
_entry.id   AF-A0A5E4II51-F1
#
_cell.length_a   1.000
_cell.length_b   1.000
_cell.length_c   1.000
_cell.angle_alpha   90.00
_cell.angle_beta   90.00
_cell.angle_gamma   90.00
#
_symmetry.space_group_name_H-M   'P 1'
#
loop_
_entity.id
_entity.type
_entity.pdbx_description
1 polymer ?
#
loop_
_entity_poly.entity_id
_entity_poly.type
_entity_poly.pdbx_seq_one_letter_code
_entity_poly.pdbx_strand_id
1 'polypeptide(L)' 'MSITKMDANGRVLLPISIRYRLDLNDGDKFAIDQLGDGTIILKKVRRKMGFKRWANEETLRVSKDLCANDKKH' A
#
# COMPACT_ATOMS: atom_id res chain seq x y z
N MET A 1 7.11 -11.30 -22.39
CA MET A 1 6.21 -10.28 -21.80
C MET A 1 4.78 -10.62 -22.18
N SER A 2 3.82 -10.39 -21.29
CA SER A 2 2.39 -10.60 -21.56
C SER A 2 1.66 -9.27 -21.49
N ILE A 3 0.85 -8.96 -22.49
CA ILE A 3 0.01 -7.76 -22.52
C ILE A 3 -1.41 -8.20 -22.15
N THR A 4 -2.03 -7.51 -21.19
CA THR A 4 -3.43 -7.72 -20.84
C THR A 4 -4.15 -6.38 -20.86
N LYS A 5 -5.36 -6.36 -21.41
CA LYS A 5 -6.19 -5.15 -21.47
C LYS A 5 -6.87 -4.93 -20.12
N MET A 6 -6.90 -3.68 -19.68
CA MET A 6 -7.68 -3.24 -18.53
C MET A 6 -9.17 -3.24 -18.88
N ASP A 7 -10.02 -3.68 -17.96
CA ASP A 7 -11.47 -3.59 -18.13
C ASP A 7 -12.00 -2.17 -17.88
N ALA A 8 -13.31 -1.96 -18.09
CA ALA A 8 -13.95 -0.66 -17.91
C ALA A 8 -13.94 -0.15 -16.45
N ASN A 9 -13.66 -1.03 -15.48
CA ASN A 9 -13.59 -0.71 -14.05
C ASN A 9 -12.15 -0.51 -13.57
N GLY A 10 -11.18 -0.46 -14.47
CA GLY A 10 -9.78 -0.31 -14.11
C GLY A 10 -9.09 -1.59 -13.63
N ARG A 11 -9.72 -2.76 -13.79
CA ARG A 11 -9.17 -4.04 -13.33
C ARG A 11 -8.32 -4.67 -14.43
N VAL A 12 -7.22 -5.29 -14.01
CA VAL A 12 -6.34 -6.05 -14.91
C VAL A 12 -6.30 -7.49 -14.46
N LEU A 13 -6.59 -8.40 -15.38
CA LEU A 13 -6.48 -9.83 -15.11
C LEU A 13 -4.99 -10.22 -15.11
N LEU A 14 -4.48 -10.71 -13.98
CA LEU A 14 -3.12 -11.21 -13.93
C LEU A 14 -3.02 -12.52 -14.74
N PRO A 15 -2.10 -12.62 -15.70
CA PRO A 15 -1.83 -13.84 -16.44
C PRO A 15 -1.59 -15.03 -15.52
N ILE A 16 -2.09 -16.20 -15.91
CA ILE A 16 -2.04 -17.41 -15.09
C ILE A 16 -0.60 -17.80 -14.70
N SER A 17 0.36 -17.56 -15.58
CA SER A 17 1.79 -17.79 -15.32
C SER A 17 2.34 -16.94 -14.17
N ILE A 18 1.91 -15.68 -14.05
CA ILE A 18 2.31 -14.80 -12.94
C ILE A 18 1.65 -15.26 -11.64
N ARG A 19 0.35 -15.62 -11.70
CA ARG A 19 -0.38 -16.12 -10.52
C ARG A 19 0.29 -17.36 -9.93
N TYR A 20 0.65 -18.35 -10.75
CA TYR A 20 1.35 -19.54 -10.27
C TYR A 20 2.77 -19.25 -9.76
N ARG A 21 3.56 -18.47 -10.50
CA ARG A 21 4.96 -18.17 -10.12
C ARG A 21 5.08 -17.41 -8.81
N LEU A 22 4.09 -16.59 -8.47
CA LEU A 22 4.07 -15.76 -7.26
C LEU A 22 3.11 -16.30 -6.19
N ASP A 23 2.51 -17.47 -6.40
CA ASP A 23 1.51 -18.09 -5.52
C ASP A 23 0.37 -17.11 -5.17
N LEU A 24 -0.20 -16.43 -6.17
CA LEU A 24 -1.29 -15.48 -5.96
C LEU A 24 -2.62 -16.21 -5.93
N ASN A 25 -3.30 -16.12 -4.80
CA ASN A 25 -4.59 -16.76 -4.55
C ASN A 25 -5.69 -15.71 -4.35
N ASP A 26 -6.95 -16.12 -4.53
CA ASP A 26 -8.08 -15.24 -4.29
C ASP A 26 -8.09 -14.75 -2.83
N GLY A 27 -8.31 -13.44 -2.66
CA GLY A 27 -8.27 -12.79 -1.35
C GLY A 27 -6.87 -12.33 -0.90
N ASP A 28 -5.80 -12.61 -1.66
CA ASP A 28 -4.49 -12.01 -1.40
C ASP A 28 -4.53 -10.49 -1.55
N LYS A 29 -3.84 -9.80 -0.64
CA LYS A 29 -3.73 -8.34 -0.64
C LYS A 29 -2.43 -7.90 -1.29
N PHE A 30 -2.49 -6.82 -2.05
CA PHE A 30 -1.34 -6.19 -2.69
C PHE A 30 -1.13 -4.79 -2.16
N ALA A 31 0.13 -4.41 -1.96
CA ALA A 31 0.52 -3.02 -1.89
C ALA A 31 0.66 -2.49 -3.33
N ILE A 32 0.26 -1.25 -3.54
CA ILE A 32 0.31 -0.56 -4.83
C ILE A 32 1.25 0.62 -4.68
N ASP A 33 2.33 0.60 -5.44
CA ASP A 33 3.30 1.69 -5.52
C ASP A 33 3.37 2.22 -6.96
N GLN A 34 3.72 3.50 -7.13
CA GLN A 34 3.93 4.12 -8.44
C GLN A 34 5.39 4.54 -8.58
N LEU A 35 6.03 4.17 -9.69
CA LEU A 35 7.46 4.44 -9.92
C LEU A 35 7.70 5.74 -10.73
N GLY A 36 6.64 6.38 -11.22
CA GLY A 36 6.68 7.40 -12.27
C GLY A 36 6.16 6.82 -13.59
N ASP A 37 6.13 7.63 -14.66
CA ASP A 37 5.88 7.24 -16.08
C ASP A 37 4.64 6.38 -16.42
N GLY A 38 3.72 6.19 -15.46
CA GLY A 38 2.58 5.29 -15.60
C GLY A 38 2.89 3.84 -15.15
N THR A 39 4.11 3.57 -14.67
CA THR A 39 4.46 2.27 -14.11
C THR A 39 3.90 2.09 -12.70
N ILE A 40 3.08 1.05 -12.54
CA ILE A 40 2.50 0.61 -11.26
C ILE A 40 3.18 -0.69 -10.84
N ILE A 41 3.62 -0.76 -9.57
CA ILE A 41 4.18 -1.96 -8.97
C ILE A 41 3.14 -2.58 -8.04
N LEU A 42 2.88 -3.87 -8.23
CA LEU A 42 2.05 -4.68 -7.35
C LEU A 42 2.93 -5.60 -6.51
N LYS A 43 2.84 -5.50 -5.18
CA LYS A 43 3.62 -6.33 -4.25
C LYS A 43 2.70 -7.13 -3.33
N LYS A 44 2.80 -8.46 -3.36
CA LYS A 44 2.04 -9.33 -2.46
C LYS A 44 2.39 -9.02 -1.00
N VAL A 45 1.39 -8.67 -0.19
CA VAL A 45 1.56 -8.42 1.23
C VAL A 45 1.57 -9.76 1.96
N ARG A 46 2.73 -10.12 2.52
CA ARG A 46 2.79 -11.26 3.44
C ARG A 46 2.13 -10.85 4.74
N ARG A 47 1.11 -11.60 5.18
CA ARG A 47 0.64 -11.52 6.56
C ARG A 47 1.79 -11.96 7.46
N LYS A 48 2.59 -11.01 7.96
CA LYS A 48 3.43 -11.29 9.13
C LYS A 48 2.46 -11.63 10.25
N MET A 49 2.42 -12.89 10.69
CA MET A 49 2.01 -13.19 12.06
C MET A 49 2.99 -12.45 12.96
N GLY A 50 2.65 -11.22 13.34
CA GLY A 50 3.55 -10.29 13.99
C GLY A 50 3.04 -8.86 13.84
N PHE A 51 2.25 -8.45 14.82
CA PHE A 51 1.73 -7.09 15.00
C PHE A 51 2.77 -6.00 14.69
N LYS A 52 2.46 -5.12 13.73
CA LYS A 52 2.69 -3.68 13.92
C LYS A 52 1.79 -2.88 12.98
N ARG A 53 0.93 -2.07 13.60
CA ARG A 53 0.10 -1.04 12.98
C ARG A 53 0.98 -0.14 12.12
N TRP A 54 0.72 -0.09 10.82
CA TRP A 54 1.00 1.11 10.04
C TRP A 54 -0.21 2.03 10.19
N ALA A 55 -0.19 2.75 11.31
CA ALA A 55 -1.01 3.92 11.51
C ALA A 55 -0.23 5.11 10.89
N ASN A 56 -0.74 5.59 9.74
CA ASN A 56 -0.70 6.98 9.27
C ASN A 56 0.44 7.90 9.79
N GLU A 57 1.42 8.15 8.93
CA GLU A 57 2.41 9.23 9.06
C GLU A 57 1.84 10.55 8.53
N GLU A 58 0.74 11.05 9.10
CA GLU A 58 0.25 12.41 8.76
C GLU A 58 -0.69 13.05 9.81
N THR A 59 -0.45 12.83 11.11
CA THR A 59 -1.28 13.51 12.15
C THR A 59 -0.55 13.86 13.45
N LEU A 60 0.77 14.11 13.42
CA LEU A 60 1.54 14.54 14.62
C LEU A 60 2.26 15.89 14.47
N ARG A 61 1.85 16.73 13.49
CA ARG A 61 2.35 18.12 13.38
C ARG A 61 1.42 19.19 13.97
N VAL A 62 0.33 18.82 14.63
CA VAL A 62 -0.56 19.78 15.31
C VAL A 62 -0.82 19.33 16.74
N SER A 63 0.22 19.27 17.59
CA SER A 63 0.09 19.12 19.06
C SER A 63 1.43 19.31 19.80
N LYS A 64 2.24 20.31 19.42
CA LYS A 64 3.39 20.73 20.25
C LYS A 64 3.46 22.23 20.56
N ASP A 65 2.58 23.05 20.01
CA ASP A 65 2.65 24.51 20.19
C ASP A 65 1.66 25.07 21.23
N LEU A 66 1.06 24.22 22.08
CA LEU A 66 0.12 24.66 23.13
C LEU A 66 0.59 24.39 24.57
N CYS A 67 1.79 23.87 24.79
CA CYS A 67 2.32 23.62 26.14
C CYS A 67 3.50 24.52 26.54
N ALA A 68 3.67 25.67 25.90
CA ALA A 68 4.79 26.59 26.20
C ALA A 68 4.38 27.85 26.99
N ASN A 69 3.17 27.93 27.55
CA ASN A 69 2.70 29.20 28.13
C ASN A 69 1.96 29.09 29.47
N ASP A 70 2.47 28.27 30.40
CA ASP A 70 1.96 28.31 31.78
C ASP A 70 3.03 27.95 32.83
N LYS A 71 4.11 28.74 32.85
CA LYS A 71 4.96 28.91 34.04
C LYS A 71 5.29 30.38 34.24
N LYS A 72 4.26 31.15 34.59
CA LYS A 72 4.39 32.39 35.35
C LYS A 72 3.31 32.40 36.43
N HIS A 73 3.63 31.86 37.59
CA HIS A 73 3.23 32.45 38.86
C HIS A 73 4.11 31.98 40.01
#